data_AF-X1CUY4-F1
#
_entry.id   AF-X1CUY4-F1
#
_cell.length_a   1.000
_cell.length_b   1.000
_cell.length_c   1.000
_cell.angle_alpha   90.00
_cell.angle_beta   90.00
_cell.angle_gamma   90.00
#
_symmetry.space_group_name_H-M   'P 1'
#
loop_
_entity.id
_entity.type
_entity.pdbx_description
1 polymer ?
#
loop_
_entity_poly.entity_id
_entity_poly.type
_entity_poly.pdbx_seq_one_letter_code
_entity_poly.pdbx_strand_id
1 'polypeptide(L)'
;MPKDDQLDPDKIKANLKTKRIGRKILVYNCTSSTNDIAAEYAKNKKNDGLVIFAEEQTAGRGRAGTKWHSGRADSILCSIVLTDCKCNPELLSLTCAVAIADGLGKIGGTEAKIKWPNDIILNGKKVAGILLESKINNNGNTYI
;
A
#
# COMPACT_ATOMS: atom_id res chain seq x y z
N MET A 1 -20.89 -2.36 9.31
CA MET A 1 -20.70 -2.37 7.85
C MET A 1 -21.38 -3.62 7.29
N PRO A 2 -22.18 -3.52 6.21
CA PRO A 2 -22.75 -4.69 5.55
C PRO A 2 -21.64 -5.63 5.05
N LYS A 3 -21.90 -6.93 5.05
CA LYS A 3 -20.90 -7.94 4.64
C LYS A 3 -20.48 -7.80 3.17
N ASP A 4 -21.37 -7.24 2.35
CA ASP A 4 -21.18 -7.09 0.90
C ASP A 4 -20.26 -5.93 0.50
N ASP A 5 -19.85 -5.10 1.47
CA ASP A 5 -19.00 -3.92 1.28
C ASP A 5 -17.55 -4.16 1.74
N GLN A 6 -17.21 -5.41 2.09
CA GLN A 6 -15.85 -5.81 2.46
C GLN A 6 -14.97 -6.03 1.23
N LEU A 7 -13.67 -5.81 1.40
CA LEU A 7 -12.65 -6.09 0.40
C LEU A 7 -12.63 -7.59 0.06
N ASP A 8 -12.93 -7.89 -1.19
CA ASP A 8 -12.96 -9.25 -1.73
C ASP A 8 -11.69 -9.49 -2.58
N PRO A 9 -10.76 -10.36 -2.15
CA PRO A 9 -9.50 -10.59 -2.85
C PRO A 9 -9.69 -11.12 -4.28
N ASP A 10 -10.73 -11.92 -4.52
CA ASP A 10 -11.00 -12.51 -5.82
C ASP A 10 -11.56 -11.46 -6.78
N LYS A 11 -12.50 -10.62 -6.32
CA LYS A 11 -13.00 -9.48 -7.12
C LYS A 11 -11.91 -8.49 -7.45
N ILE A 12 -11.05 -8.14 -6.48
CA ILE A 12 -9.92 -7.22 -6.72
C ILE A 12 -9.01 -7.83 -7.79
N LYS A 13 -8.59 -9.10 -7.60
CA LYS A 13 -7.69 -9.79 -8.52
C LYS A 13 -8.26 -9.93 -9.93
N ALA A 14 -9.55 -10.20 -10.07
CA ALA A 14 -10.23 -10.35 -11.36
C ALA A 14 -10.20 -9.06 -12.19
N ASN A 15 -10.16 -7.90 -11.55
CA ASN A 15 -10.12 -6.59 -12.21
C ASN A 15 -8.69 -6.08 -12.48
N LEU A 16 -7.64 -6.79 -12.04
CA LEU A 16 -6.25 -6.42 -12.27
C LEU A 16 -5.66 -7.08 -13.53
N LYS A 17 -5.16 -6.24 -14.45
CA LYS A 17 -4.44 -6.66 -15.68
C LYS A 17 -2.92 -6.77 -15.50
N THR A 18 -2.43 -6.58 -14.27
CA THR A 18 -1.01 -6.63 -13.93
C THR A 18 -0.45 -8.04 -14.07
N LYS A 19 0.86 -8.15 -14.37
CA LYS A 19 1.57 -9.45 -14.47
C LYS A 19 2.33 -9.83 -13.20
N ARG A 20 2.74 -8.83 -12.41
CA ARG A 20 3.57 -8.98 -11.20
C ARG A 20 2.80 -8.68 -9.91
N ILE A 21 2.47 -7.41 -9.69
CA ILE A 21 1.78 -6.93 -8.49
C ILE A 21 0.31 -7.36 -8.50
N GLY A 22 -0.23 -7.79 -7.37
CA GLY A 22 -1.67 -8.09 -7.21
C GLY A 22 -2.10 -9.43 -7.81
N ARG A 23 -1.14 -10.32 -8.13
CA ARG A 23 -1.46 -11.72 -8.52
C ARG A 23 -1.72 -12.63 -7.33
N LYS A 24 -1.23 -12.23 -6.16
CA LYS A 24 -1.57 -12.77 -4.85
C LYS A 24 -2.10 -11.62 -4.01
N ILE A 25 -3.23 -11.82 -3.37
CA ILE A 25 -3.89 -10.83 -2.53
C ILE A 25 -4.29 -11.49 -1.23
N LEU A 26 -4.00 -10.82 -0.12
CA LEU A 26 -4.48 -11.19 1.21
C LEU A 26 -5.28 -10.02 1.77
N VAL A 27 -6.43 -10.31 2.37
CA VAL A 27 -7.28 -9.32 3.04
C VAL A 27 -7.43 -9.74 4.49
N TYR A 28 -7.08 -8.84 5.41
CA TYR A 28 -7.24 -9.05 6.85
C TYR A 28 -8.40 -8.23 7.39
N ASN A 29 -9.19 -8.82 8.27
CA ASN A 29 -10.27 -8.09 8.96
C ASN A 29 -9.74 -7.01 9.91
N CYS A 30 -8.56 -7.22 10.51
CA CYS A 30 -7.90 -6.28 11.39
C CYS A 30 -6.43 -6.72 11.53
N THR A 31 -5.51 -5.77 11.59
CA THR A 31 -4.08 -6.01 11.87
C THR A 31 -3.49 -4.81 12.63
N SER A 32 -2.29 -4.95 13.18
CA SER A 32 -1.55 -3.79 13.71
C SER A 32 -1.18 -2.83 12.58
N SER A 33 -0.48 -3.35 11.57
CA SER A 33 -0.06 -2.64 10.37
C SER A 33 0.07 -3.60 9.19
N THR A 34 -0.44 -3.21 8.02
CA THR A 34 -0.23 -3.96 6.77
C THR A 34 1.25 -4.07 6.42
N ASN A 35 2.06 -3.05 6.77
CA ASN A 35 3.51 -3.07 6.55
C ASN A 35 4.23 -4.12 7.41
N ASP A 36 3.74 -4.42 8.62
CA ASP A 36 4.35 -5.46 9.46
C ASP A 36 4.14 -6.83 8.83
N ILE A 37 2.91 -7.09 8.37
CA ILE A 37 2.57 -8.31 7.64
C ILE A 37 3.40 -8.41 6.36
N ALA A 38 3.52 -7.33 5.60
CA ALA A 38 4.32 -7.28 4.39
C ALA A 38 5.79 -7.63 4.65
N ALA A 39 6.38 -7.07 5.70
CA ALA A 39 7.77 -7.35 6.08
C ALA A 39 8.00 -8.84 6.43
N GLU A 40 7.02 -9.51 7.03
CA GLU A 40 7.09 -10.95 7.30
C GLU A 40 7.03 -11.77 6.01
N TYR A 41 6.08 -11.46 5.10
CA TYR A 41 5.98 -12.16 3.82
C TYR A 41 7.18 -11.90 2.90
N ALA A 42 7.79 -10.73 2.96
CA ALA A 42 8.91 -10.33 2.13
C ALA A 42 10.19 -11.15 2.38
N LYS A 43 10.29 -11.85 3.52
CA LYS A 43 11.38 -12.81 3.80
C LYS A 43 11.44 -13.95 2.76
N ASN A 44 10.34 -14.24 2.07
CA ASN A 44 10.27 -15.24 1.01
C ASN A 44 10.08 -14.58 -0.37
N LYS A 45 11.09 -14.70 -1.24
CA LYS A 45 11.08 -14.15 -2.61
C LYS A 45 9.89 -14.60 -3.47
N LYS A 46 9.25 -15.73 -3.17
CA LYS A 46 8.03 -16.18 -3.87
C LYS A 46 6.83 -15.26 -3.64
N ASN A 47 6.91 -14.33 -2.68
CA ASN A 47 5.88 -13.35 -2.39
C ASN A 47 6.08 -12.02 -3.10
N ASP A 48 7.03 -11.93 -4.03
CA ASP A 48 7.17 -10.76 -4.88
C ASP A 48 5.84 -10.39 -5.58
N GLY A 49 5.43 -9.13 -5.45
CA GLY A 49 4.17 -8.61 -5.97
C GLY A 49 2.93 -8.98 -5.14
N LEU A 50 3.06 -9.62 -3.98
CA LEU A 50 1.96 -9.83 -3.04
C LEU A 50 1.41 -8.48 -2.57
N VAL A 51 0.09 -8.33 -2.59
CA VAL A 51 -0.61 -7.17 -2.01
C VAL A 51 -1.38 -7.62 -0.78
N ILE A 52 -1.18 -6.89 0.30
CA ILE A 52 -1.85 -7.13 1.58
C ILE A 52 -2.77 -5.95 1.84
N PHE A 53 -4.04 -6.24 2.11
CA PHE A 53 -5.02 -5.26 2.53
C PHE A 53 -5.46 -5.53 3.97
N ALA A 54 -5.98 -4.50 4.62
CA ALA A 54 -6.73 -4.64 5.86
C ALA A 54 -7.95 -3.74 5.89
N GLU A 55 -9.05 -4.23 6.45
CA GLU A 55 -10.22 -3.41 6.77
C GLU A 55 -9.93 -2.41 7.90
N GLU A 56 -8.96 -2.72 8.77
CA GLU A 56 -8.63 -1.93 9.94
C GLU A 56 -7.17 -2.10 10.34
N GLN A 57 -6.53 -0.99 10.74
CA GLN A 57 -5.21 -0.98 11.36
C GLN A 57 -5.26 -0.34 12.74
N THR A 58 -4.87 -1.09 13.77
CA THR A 58 -4.86 -0.59 15.17
C THR A 58 -3.59 0.19 15.53
N ALA A 59 -2.51 0.00 14.76
CA ALA A 59 -1.21 0.64 14.96
C ALA A 59 -0.62 1.11 13.62
N GLY A 60 -1.44 1.76 12.79
CA GLY A 60 -0.99 2.34 11.52
C GLY A 60 0.15 3.32 11.69
N ARG A 61 1.12 3.28 10.77
CA ARG A 61 2.34 4.08 10.82
C ARG A 61 2.41 5.05 9.65
N GLY A 62 2.92 6.24 9.94
CA GLY A 62 3.41 7.20 8.96
C GLY A 62 4.94 7.30 9.01
N ARG A 63 5.49 8.26 8.27
CA ARG A 63 6.93 8.54 8.28
C ARG A 63 7.37 9.13 9.62
N ALA A 64 8.67 9.01 9.91
CA ALA A 64 9.31 9.63 11.07
C ALA A 64 8.60 9.32 12.42
N GLY A 65 8.06 8.10 12.56
CA GLY A 65 7.39 7.66 13.79
C GLY A 65 5.98 8.22 14.01
N THR A 66 5.43 8.98 13.05
CA THR A 66 4.04 9.44 13.12
C THR A 66 3.06 8.27 13.03
N LYS A 67 1.84 8.45 13.56
CA LYS A 67 0.76 7.46 13.46
C LYS A 67 -0.12 7.75 12.26
N TRP A 68 -0.57 6.68 11.59
CA TRP A 68 -1.63 6.75 10.59
C TRP A 68 -2.95 6.34 11.25
N HIS A 69 -3.91 7.25 11.26
CA HIS A 69 -5.23 7.02 11.84
C HIS A 69 -6.24 6.76 10.72
N SER A 70 -7.00 5.68 10.85
CA SER A 70 -8.13 5.33 9.99
C SER A 70 -9.14 4.59 10.84
N GLY A 71 -10.43 4.93 10.71
CA GLY A 71 -11.47 4.03 11.20
C GLY A 71 -11.55 2.79 10.32
N ARG A 72 -12.34 1.82 10.77
CA ARG A 72 -12.60 0.58 10.03
C ARG A 72 -13.28 0.90 8.70
N ALA A 73 -12.68 0.45 7.61
CA ALA A 73 -13.13 0.64 6.24
C ALA A 73 -13.23 2.10 5.74
N ASP A 74 -12.68 3.06 6.48
CA ASP A 74 -12.63 4.47 6.05
C ASP A 74 -11.56 4.72 4.97
N SER A 75 -10.63 3.79 4.79
CA SER A 75 -9.48 3.92 3.89
C SER A 75 -9.11 2.60 3.27
N ILE A 76 -8.53 2.65 2.06
CA ILE A 76 -7.84 1.52 1.47
C ILE A 76 -6.47 1.40 2.13
N LEU A 77 -6.36 0.52 3.13
CA LEU A 77 -5.12 0.24 3.82
C LEU A 77 -4.41 -0.92 3.12
N CYS A 78 -3.26 -0.67 2.51
CA CYS A 78 -2.53 -1.73 1.82
C CYS A 78 -1.01 -1.57 1.81
N SER A 79 -0.33 -2.69 1.65
CA SER A 79 1.11 -2.79 1.44
C SER A 79 1.41 -3.73 0.27
N ILE A 80 2.48 -3.44 -0.47
CA ILE A 80 2.94 -4.23 -1.61
C ILE A 80 4.33 -4.76 -1.30
N VAL A 81 4.52 -6.07 -1.41
CA VAL A 81 5.81 -6.72 -1.19
C VAL A 81 6.62 -6.72 -2.48
N LEU A 82 7.85 -6.18 -2.44
CA LEU A 82 8.81 -6.18 -3.53
C LEU A 82 10.14 -6.76 -3.05
N THR A 83 10.49 -7.96 -3.53
CA THR A 83 11.64 -8.73 -3.01
C THR A 83 12.91 -8.64 -3.87
N ASP A 84 12.81 -8.00 -5.04
CA ASP A 84 13.94 -7.67 -5.93
C ASP A 84 13.69 -6.30 -6.57
N CYS A 85 13.57 -5.27 -5.72
CA CYS A 85 13.42 -3.89 -6.18
C CYS A 85 14.76 -3.18 -6.12
N LYS A 86 15.37 -2.96 -7.30
CA LYS A 86 16.62 -2.19 -7.45
C LYS A 86 16.38 -0.69 -7.67
N CYS A 87 15.12 -0.24 -7.56
CA CYS A 87 14.77 1.16 -7.75
C CYS A 87 15.25 2.01 -6.57
N ASN A 88 15.63 3.26 -6.84
CA ASN A 88 15.87 4.23 -5.78
C ASN A 88 14.57 4.41 -4.95
N PRO A 89 14.63 4.35 -3.61
CA PRO A 89 13.44 4.47 -2.75
C PRO A 89 12.64 5.77 -2.96
N GLU A 90 13.30 6.89 -3.23
CA GLU A 90 12.63 8.17 -3.49
C GLU A 90 11.86 8.14 -4.81
N LEU A 91 12.46 7.56 -5.86
CA LEU A 91 11.80 7.37 -7.15
C LEU A 91 10.62 6.38 -7.02
N LEU A 92 10.77 5.34 -6.20
CA LEU A 92 9.67 4.41 -5.92
C LEU A 92 8.52 5.12 -5.18
N SER A 93 8.83 5.95 -4.18
CA SER A 93 7.83 6.74 -3.44
C SER A 93 7.09 7.68 -4.38
N LEU A 94 7.82 8.36 -5.27
CA LEU A 94 7.23 9.23 -6.29
C LEU A 94 6.39 8.45 -7.30
N THR A 95 6.83 7.27 -7.71
CA THR A 95 6.07 6.37 -8.60
C THR A 95 4.74 5.98 -7.97
N CYS A 96 4.72 5.61 -6.69
CA CYS A 96 3.50 5.36 -5.95
C CYS A 96 2.60 6.60 -5.88
N ALA A 97 3.19 7.79 -5.65
CA ALA A 97 2.43 9.04 -5.59
C ALA A 97 1.72 9.36 -6.92
N VAL A 98 2.42 9.19 -8.04
CA VAL A 98 1.85 9.37 -9.39
C VAL A 98 0.76 8.33 -9.64
N ALA A 99 0.97 7.06 -9.30
CA ALA A 99 -0.02 6.02 -9.49
C ALA A 99 -1.31 6.26 -8.68
N ILE A 100 -1.19 6.75 -7.44
CA ILE A 100 -2.35 7.12 -6.61
C ILE A 100 -3.08 8.32 -7.21
N ALA A 101 -2.36 9.38 -7.60
CA ALA A 101 -2.96 10.58 -8.20
C ALA A 101 -3.70 10.25 -9.50
N ASP A 102 -3.12 9.43 -10.37
CA ASP A 102 -3.74 8.94 -11.61
C ASP A 102 -5.00 8.09 -11.31
N GLY A 103 -4.91 7.18 -10.33
CA GLY A 103 -6.06 6.40 -9.87
C GLY A 103 -7.22 7.26 -9.36
N LEU A 104 -6.93 8.28 -8.54
CA LEU A 104 -7.91 9.24 -8.05
C LEU A 104 -8.53 10.04 -9.21
N GLY A 105 -7.71 10.47 -10.18
CA GLY A 105 -8.20 11.19 -11.36
C GLY A 105 -9.23 10.38 -12.17
N LYS A 106 -9.01 9.07 -12.33
CA LYS A 106 -9.92 8.17 -13.06
C LYS A 106 -11.29 7.98 -12.40
N ILE A 107 -11.39 8.21 -11.09
CA ILE A 107 -12.65 8.10 -10.34
C ILE A 107 -13.31 9.47 -10.06
N GLY A 108 -12.84 10.53 -10.71
CA GLY A 108 -13.41 11.88 -10.57
C GLY A 108 -12.76 12.75 -9.49
N GLY A 109 -11.64 12.33 -8.91
CA GLY A 109 -10.81 13.14 -8.01
C GLY A 109 -10.04 14.21 -8.79
N THR A 110 -10.73 15.25 -9.26
CA THR A 110 -10.11 16.40 -9.95
C THR A 110 -9.18 17.14 -8.99
N GLU A 111 -7.99 17.53 -9.47
CA GLU A 111 -6.95 18.26 -8.71
C GLU A 111 -6.19 17.47 -7.61
N ALA A 112 -6.05 16.15 -7.73
CA ALA A 112 -5.09 15.43 -6.90
C ALA A 112 -3.65 15.97 -7.12
N LYS A 113 -3.02 16.49 -6.08
CA LYS A 113 -1.67 17.05 -6.08
C LYS A 113 -0.74 16.19 -5.24
N ILE A 114 0.48 16.02 -5.71
CA ILE A 114 1.54 15.35 -4.95
C ILE A 114 2.22 16.39 -4.06
N LYS A 115 2.04 16.27 -2.75
CA LYS A 115 2.83 17.00 -1.76
C LYS A 115 4.02 16.13 -1.40
N TRP A 116 5.15 16.41 -2.04
CA TRP A 116 6.39 15.68 -1.82
C TRP A 116 6.81 15.75 -0.33
N PRO A 117 7.33 14.65 0.27
CA PRO A 117 7.77 13.41 -0.40
C PRO A 117 6.75 12.27 -0.51
N ASN A 118 5.59 12.35 0.16
CA ASN A 118 4.81 11.14 0.43
C ASN A 118 3.31 11.34 0.62
N ASP A 119 2.78 12.54 0.38
CA ASP A 119 1.39 12.87 0.65
C ASP A 119 0.64 13.20 -0.65
N ILE A 120 -0.60 12.73 -0.75
CA ILE A 120 -1.53 13.13 -1.81
C ILE A 120 -2.56 14.07 -1.23
N ILE A 121 -2.71 15.23 -1.86
CA ILE A 121 -3.62 16.29 -1.46
C ILE A 121 -4.74 16.39 -2.51
N LEU A 122 -5.99 16.35 -2.07
CA LEU A 122 -7.16 16.58 -2.91
C LEU A 122 -8.00 17.68 -2.25
N ASN A 123 -8.36 18.72 -2.99
CA ASN A 123 -9.13 19.88 -2.48
C ASN A 123 -8.52 20.48 -1.20
N GLY A 124 -7.19 20.60 -1.15
CA GLY A 124 -6.44 21.15 -0.01
C GLY A 124 -6.33 20.23 1.21
N LYS A 125 -6.89 19.01 1.17
CA LYS A 125 -6.86 18.04 2.27
C LYS A 125 -6.02 16.83 1.91
N LYS A 126 -5.33 16.24 2.89
CA LYS A 126 -4.57 15.01 2.70
C LYS A 126 -5.52 13.82 2.57
N VAL A 127 -5.39 13.05 1.49
CA VAL A 127 -6.24 11.89 1.19
C VAL A 127 -5.49 10.57 1.08
N ALA A 128 -4.16 10.61 0.89
CA ALA A 128 -3.33 9.42 0.96
C ALA A 128 -1.95 9.75 1.54
N GLY A 129 -1.32 8.73 2.12
CA GLY A 129 0.05 8.77 2.59
C GLY A 129 0.80 7.53 2.09
N ILE A 130 2.07 7.71 1.76
CA ILE A 130 2.94 6.63 1.28
C ILE A 130 4.03 6.40 2.33
N LEU A 131 4.25 5.13 2.67
CA LEU A 131 5.31 4.71 3.58
C LEU A 131 6.08 3.57 2.92
N LEU A 132 7.37 3.79 2.65
CA LEU A 132 8.29 2.76 2.22
C LEU A 132 9.15 2.32 3.40
N GLU A 133 9.26 1.02 3.62
CA GLU A 133 10.13 0.42 4.61
C GLU A 133 10.99 -0.64 3.93
N SER A 134 12.30 -0.43 3.87
CA SER A 134 13.23 -1.42 3.30
C SER A 134 13.93 -2.19 4.41
N LYS A 135 14.10 -3.50 4.24
CA LYS A 135 14.91 -4.33 5.13
C LYS A 135 15.89 -5.18 4.32
N ILE A 136 17.00 -5.54 4.94
CA ILE A 136 18.02 -6.42 4.36
C ILE A 136 17.88 -7.79 5.05
N ASN A 137 17.77 -8.87 4.28
CA ASN A 137 17.79 -10.23 4.83
C ASN A 137 19.22 -10.71 5.08
N ASN A 138 19.38 -11.82 5.83
CA ASN A 138 20.68 -12.40 6.17
C ASN A 138 21.56 -12.77 4.95
N ASN A 139 20.94 -12.90 3.77
CA ASN A 139 21.63 -13.22 2.52
C ASN A 139 21.99 -11.95 1.71
N GLY A 140 21.90 -10.76 2.33
CA GLY A 140 22.25 -9.47 1.72
C GLY A 140 21.24 -8.96 0.69
N ASN A 141 20.06 -9.56 0.56
CA ASN A 141 19.03 -9.08 -0.36
C ASN A 141 18.14 -8.04 0.33
N THR A 142 17.93 -6.90 -0.33
CA THR A 142 16.99 -5.88 0.09
C THR A 142 15.58 -6.23 -0.39
N TYR A 143 14.60 -6.09 0.50
CA TYR A 143 13.18 -6.12 0.18
C TYR A 143 12.52 -4.84 0.69
N ILE A 144 11.47 -4.43 -0.02
CA ILE A 144 10.62 -3.26 0.26
C ILE A 144 9.19 -3.75 0.44
#